data_AF-A0A2N3AIY5-F1
#
_entry.id   AF-A0A2N3AIY5-F1
#
_cell.length_a   1.000
_cell.length_b   1.000
_cell.length_c   1.000
_cell.angle_alpha   90.00
_cell.angle_beta   90.00
_cell.angle_gamma   90.00
#
_symmetry.space_group_name_H-M   'P 1'
#
loop_
_entity.id
_entity.type
_entity.pdbx_description
1 polymer ?
#
loop_
_entity_poly.entity_id
_entity_poly.type
_entity_poly.pdbx_seq_one_letter_code
_entity_poly.pdbx_strand_id
1 'polypeptide(L)' 'MKKMHHLQIEPGQIGEFVIMPGDPGRCHLIAEHFENPQLIAQSREYTTYTGKYKGLTV' A
#
# COMPACT_ATOMS: atom_id res chain seq x y z
N MET A 1 -4.99 -14.98 -7.61
CA MET A 1 -4.50 -15.88 -6.54
C MET A 1 -5.43 -15.73 -5.33
N LYS A 2 -5.19 -16.44 -4.21
CA LYS A 2 -5.99 -16.20 -3.00
C LYS A 2 -5.47 -14.95 -2.29
N LYS A 3 -6.37 -13.99 -2.00
CA LYS A 3 -6.05 -12.79 -1.21
C LYS A 3 -5.71 -13.13 0.24
N MET A 4 -4.83 -12.33 0.83
CA MET A 4 -4.54 -12.38 2.27
C MET A 4 -5.78 -11.97 3.07
N HIS A 5 -6.14 -12.76 4.09
CA HIS A 5 -7.41 -12.59 4.82
C HIS A 5 -7.60 -11.20 5.44
N HIS A 6 -6.56 -10.63 6.05
CA HIS A 6 -6.67 -9.32 6.72
C HIS A 6 -6.43 -8.15 5.79
N LEU A 7 -5.34 -8.21 5.00
CA LEU A 7 -4.88 -7.11 4.14
C LEU A 7 -5.66 -7.02 2.82
N GLN A 8 -6.34 -8.08 2.39
CA GLN A 8 -7.11 -8.15 1.14
C GLN A 8 -6.30 -7.85 -0.14
N ILE A 9 -5.01 -8.16 -0.10
CA ILE A 9 -4.04 -8.05 -1.20
C ILE A 9 -3.57 -9.43 -1.69
N GLU A 10 -2.94 -9.48 -2.87
CA GLU A 10 -2.33 -10.67 -3.48
C GLU A 10 -0.90 -10.39 -4.02
N PRO A 11 -0.09 -11.43 -4.29
CA PRO A 11 1.24 -11.26 -4.86
C PRO A 11 1.24 -10.42 -6.15
N GLY A 12 2.21 -9.52 -6.28
CA GLY A 12 2.32 -8.57 -7.40
C GLY A 12 1.64 -7.22 -7.16
N GLN A 13 0.85 -7.06 -6.08
CA GLN A 13 0.23 -5.78 -5.75
C GLN A 13 1.09 -4.86 -4.87
N ILE A 14 2.19 -5.38 -4.29
CA ILE A 14 3.08 -4.66 -3.35
C ILE A 14 4.51 -4.71 -3.87
N GLY A 15 5.27 -3.65 -3.60
CA GLY A 15 6.71 -3.57 -3.87
C GLY A 15 7.57 -4.38 -2.90
N GLU A 16 8.88 -4.31 -3.10
CA GLU A 16 9.87 -4.94 -2.22
C GLU A 16 10.01 -4.20 -0.87
N PHE A 17 9.77 -2.89 -0.88
CA PHE A 17 9.87 -2.04 0.30
C PHE A 17 8.47 -1.62 0.76
N VAL A 18 8.22 -1.65 2.07
CA VAL A 18 6.91 -1.31 2.66
C VAL A 18 7.12 -0.38 3.85
N ILE A 19 6.37 0.73 3.88
CA ILE A 19 6.27 1.62 5.05
C ILE A 19 5.01 1.24 5.83
N MET A 20 5.14 1.04 7.15
CA MET A 20 4.05 0.55 8.00
C MET A 20 3.67 1.60 9.07
N PRO A 21 2.89 2.64 8.72
CA PRO A 21 2.34 3.53 9.73
C PRO A 21 1.25 2.82 10.55
N GLY A 22 1.10 3.17 11.82
CA GLY A 22 0.02 2.62 12.66
C GLY A 22 -1.36 3.23 12.40
N ASP A 23 -1.42 4.48 11.95
CA ASP A 23 -2.66 5.20 11.68
C ASP A 23 -3.06 5.05 10.19
N PRO A 24 -4.25 4.50 9.87
CA PRO A 24 -4.74 4.37 8.50
C PRO A 24 -4.78 5.69 7.72
N GLY A 25 -5.05 6.81 8.40
CA GLY A 25 -5.08 8.14 7.79
C GLY A 25 -3.71 8.57 7.28
N ARG A 26 -2.63 8.08 7.88
CA ARG A 26 -1.26 8.38 7.45
C ARG A 26 -0.88 7.69 6.14
N CYS A 27 -1.54 6.59 5.78
CA CYS A 27 -1.28 5.90 4.52
C CYS A 27 -1.54 6.80 3.30
N HIS A 28 -2.64 7.58 3.33
CA HIS A 28 -2.96 8.52 2.26
C HIS A 28 -1.93 9.65 2.16
N LEU A 29 -1.55 10.26 3.30
CA LEU A 29 -0.55 11.33 3.35
C LEU A 29 0.82 10.87 2.85
N ILE A 30 1.23 9.63 3.19
CA ILE A 30 2.49 9.08 2.67
C ILE A 30 2.39 8.83 1.16
N ALA A 31 1.27 8.30 0.69
CA ALA A 31 1.06 7.98 -0.73
C ALA A 31 1.09 9.23 -1.64
N GLU A 32 0.77 10.43 -1.14
CA GLU A 32 0.91 11.68 -1.90
C GLU A 32 2.35 11.97 -2.36
N HIS A 33 3.35 11.36 -1.70
CA HIS A 33 4.75 11.47 -2.10
C HIS A 33 5.17 10.44 -3.17
N PHE A 34 4.30 9.51 -3.55
CA PHE A 34 4.59 8.52 -4.57
C PHE A 34 4.18 9.03 -5.96
N GLU A 35 4.91 8.57 -6.97
CA GLU A 35 4.48 8.63 -8.37
C GLU A 35 3.39 7.58 -8.61
N ASN A 36 2.28 7.99 -9.24
CA ASN A 36 1.12 7.13 -9.55
C ASN A 36 0.61 6.31 -8.35
N PRO A 37 0.25 6.94 -7.22
CA PRO A 37 -0.25 6.21 -6.06
C PRO A 37 -1.59 5.54 -6.37
N GLN A 38 -1.73 4.29 -5.95
CA GLN A 38 -2.93 3.48 -6.11
C GLN A 38 -3.37 2.93 -4.77
N LEU A 39 -4.63 3.15 -4.41
CA LEU A 39 -5.26 2.46 -3.29
C LEU A 39 -5.53 1.02 -3.72
N ILE A 40 -4.80 0.06 -3.14
CA ILE A 40 -4.93 -1.36 -3.48
C ILE A 40 -6.06 -2.00 -2.69
N ALA A 41 -6.10 -1.71 -1.39
CA ALA A 41 -7.10 -2.27 -0.48
C ALA A 41 -7.29 -1.39 0.76
N GLN A 42 -8.51 -1.42 1.29
CA GLN A 42 -8.85 -0.92 2.60
C GLN A 42 -9.71 -1.97 3.30
N SER A 43 -9.21 -2.54 4.39
CA SER A 43 -9.85 -3.63 5.12
C SER A 43 -9.57 -3.45 6.61
N ARG A 44 -10.61 -3.14 7.40
CA ARG A 44 -10.47 -2.77 8.82
C ARG A 44 -9.41 -1.66 8.99
N GLU A 45 -8.46 -1.82 9.90
CA GLU A 45 -7.34 -0.91 10.13
C GLU A 45 -6.24 -0.97 9.05
N TYR A 46 -6.32 -1.89 8.08
CA TYR A 46 -5.29 -2.04 7.04
C TYR A 46 -5.67 -1.23 5.80
N THR A 47 -4.99 -0.10 5.59
CA THR A 47 -5.05 0.68 4.35
C THR A 47 -3.74 0.54 3.60
N THR A 48 -3.81 0.04 2.37
CA THR A 48 -2.63 -0.28 1.56
C THR A 48 -2.63 0.52 0.27
N TYR A 49 -1.60 1.33 0.10
CA TYR A 49 -1.29 1.99 -1.17
C TYR A 49 -0.04 1.37 -1.79
N THR A 50 0.03 1.42 -3.12
CA THR A 50 1.24 1.11 -3.89
C THR A 50 1.48 2.24 -4.86
N GLY A 51 2.74 2.62 -5.07
CA GLY A 51 3.15 3.59 -6.07
C GLY A 51 4.60 3.38 -6.46
N LYS A 52 5.24 4.44 -6.96
CA LYS A 52 6.69 4.47 -7.16
C LYS A 52 7.34 5.61 -6.38
N TYR A 53 8.50 5.35 -5.81
CA TYR A 53 9.33 6.37 -5.19
C TYR A 53 10.77 6.19 -5.64
N LYS A 54 11.34 7.20 -6.31
CA LYS A 54 12.70 7.15 -6.88
C LYS A 54 12.94 5.92 -7.77
N GLY A 55 11.94 5.55 -8.59
CA GLY A 55 11.99 4.41 -9.50
C GLY A 55 11.71 3.04 -8.87
N LEU A 56 11.61 2.94 -7.54
CA LEU A 56 11.27 1.71 -6.83
C LEU A 56 9.77 1.61 -6.60
N THR A 57 9.19 0.42 -6.78
CA THR A 57 7.81 0.15 -6.36
C THR A 57 7.78 0.07 -4.83
N VAL A 58 6.92 0.86 -4.21
CA VAL A 58 6.77 1.02 -2.76
C VAL A 58 5.30 1.01 -2.34
#